data_AF-A0A4R0GI00-F1
#
_entry.id   AF-A0A4R0GI00-F1
#
_cell.length_a   1.000
_cell.length_b   1.000
_cell.length_c   1.000
_cell.angle_alpha   90.00
_cell.angle_beta   90.00
_cell.angle_gamma   90.00
#
_symmetry.space_group_name_H-M   'P 1'
#
loop_
_entity.id
_entity.type
_entity.pdbx_description
1 polymer ?
#
loop_
_entity_poly.entity_id
_entity_poly.type
_entity_poly.pdbx_seq_one_letter_code
_entity_poly.pdbx_strand_id
1 'polypeptide(L)'
;MIKVSEGSEGIQITYREDYARDVFSRAVSLQNAYDTLNLSMEYLKRNTFIPSTFEFEKHYQYHLEHFYLSLFGLIDRCYSLVGKSIMLPDSVIDKIGNIQIIEKRLAENQHYFKLLDALRTLKSNQEGLRNTRNAIAHKNGVTNAHIEALDILGIALDYKSYFPEGFDFDKAEEIIRNGLSARTEKELELIRNTLVLDIENIFNNLEFIYNEVGNIELMDEIKYEY
;
A
#
# COMPACT_ATOMS: atom_id res chain seq x y z
N MET A 1 14.39 9.63 -24.53
CA MET A 1 14.27 10.83 -25.39
C MET A 1 12.93 11.49 -25.10
N ILE A 2 12.89 12.58 -24.32
CA ILE A 2 11.81 13.58 -24.47
C ILE A 2 12.44 14.71 -25.26
N LYS A 3 12.07 14.83 -26.54
CA LYS A 3 12.24 16.10 -27.26
C LYS A 3 11.15 17.03 -26.75
N VAL A 4 11.55 18.10 -26.08
CA VAL A 4 10.68 19.26 -25.87
C VAL A 4 11.01 20.28 -26.97
N SER A 5 10.14 20.31 -27.97
CA SER A 5 9.85 21.44 -28.86
C SER A 5 8.57 21.02 -29.60
N GLU A 6 7.53 21.85 -29.75
CA GLU A 6 7.57 23.18 -30.35
C GLU A 6 6.49 24.11 -29.78
N GLY A 7 6.84 25.40 -29.62
CA GLY A 7 5.90 26.50 -29.38
C GLY A 7 6.44 27.60 -28.45
N SER A 8 7.35 28.44 -28.97
CA SER A 8 7.89 29.69 -28.38
C SER A 8 8.39 29.65 -26.92
N GLU A 9 9.72 29.66 -26.75
CA GLU A 9 10.45 29.63 -25.47
C GLU A 9 10.25 28.35 -24.64
N GLY A 10 10.91 27.26 -25.07
CA GLY A 10 10.95 26.02 -24.29
C GLY A 10 11.63 26.26 -22.93
N ILE A 11 10.94 25.92 -21.85
CA ILE A 11 11.50 25.98 -20.49
C ILE A 11 12.69 25.02 -20.42
N GLN A 12 13.90 25.55 -20.22
CA GLN A 12 15.07 24.75 -19.90
C GLN A 12 14.96 24.30 -18.45
N ILE A 13 14.81 22.99 -18.23
CA ILE A 13 14.77 22.38 -16.90
C ILE A 13 16.15 21.81 -16.62
N THR A 14 16.73 22.20 -15.49
CA THR A 14 18.01 21.66 -15.00
C THR A 14 17.84 20.22 -14.51
N TYR A 15 18.94 19.47 -14.46
CA TYR A 15 18.92 18.10 -13.91
C TYR A 15 18.39 18.05 -12.47
N ARG A 16 18.69 19.07 -11.66
CA ARG A 16 18.17 19.20 -10.29
C ARG A 16 16.66 19.35 -10.25
N GLU A 17 16.10 20.18 -11.14
CA GLU A 17 14.65 20.36 -11.25
C GLU A 17 13.96 19.09 -11.76
N ASP A 18 14.57 18.36 -12.70
CA ASP A 18 14.07 17.09 -13.20
C ASP A 18 14.06 16.00 -12.11
N TYR A 19 15.16 15.88 -11.36
CA TYR A 19 15.26 14.99 -10.21
C TYR A 19 14.23 15.34 -9.13
N ALA A 20 14.12 16.62 -8.75
CA ALA A 20 13.18 17.07 -7.73
C ALA A 20 11.73 16.79 -8.15
N ARG A 21 11.40 17.05 -9.42
CA ARG A 21 10.08 16.71 -10.00
C ARG A 21 9.80 15.22 -9.90
N ASP A 22 10.76 14.37 -10.25
CA ASP A 22 10.58 12.92 -10.23
C ASP A 22 10.41 12.37 -8.81
N VAL A 23 11.22 12.83 -7.85
CA VAL A 23 11.06 12.48 -6.42
C VAL A 23 9.71 12.93 -5.91
N PHE A 24 9.32 14.18 -6.20
CA PHE A 24 8.03 14.74 -5.79
C PHE A 24 6.86 13.94 -6.38
N SER A 25 6.94 13.55 -7.66
CA SER A 25 5.94 12.70 -8.30
C SER A 25 5.77 11.35 -7.58
N ARG A 26 6.87 10.71 -7.14
CA ARG A 26 6.81 9.48 -6.35
C ARG A 26 6.24 9.70 -4.95
N ALA A 27 6.52 10.84 -4.31
CA ALA A 27 5.93 11.23 -3.03
C ALA A 27 4.41 11.45 -3.13
N VAL A 28 3.93 12.11 -4.20
CA VAL A 28 2.49 12.26 -4.49
C VAL A 28 1.82 10.91 -4.71
N SER A 29 2.48 10.00 -5.45
CA SER A 29 1.96 8.63 -5.64
C SER A 29 1.82 7.88 -4.31
N LEU A 30 2.78 8.05 -3.39
CA LEU A 30 2.72 7.48 -2.06
C LEU A 30 1.54 8.07 -1.25
N GLN A 31 1.36 9.39 -1.26
CA GLN A 31 0.24 10.04 -0.58
C GLN A 31 -1.11 9.52 -1.10
N ASN A 32 -1.28 9.41 -2.42
CA ASN A 32 -2.51 8.88 -3.02
C ASN A 32 -2.82 7.45 -2.57
N ALA A 33 -1.80 6.61 -2.41
CA ALA A 33 -1.97 5.25 -1.89
C ALA A 33 -2.34 5.24 -0.41
N TYR A 34 -1.77 6.16 0.37
CA TYR A 34 -2.11 6.32 1.79
C TYR A 34 -3.56 6.78 1.96
N ASP A 35 -4.02 7.72 1.14
CA ASP A 35 -5.41 8.20 1.14
C ASP A 35 -6.37 7.08 0.74
N THR A 36 -6.02 6.27 -0.26
CA THR A 36 -6.82 5.11 -0.69
C THR A 36 -6.92 4.04 0.40
N LEU A 37 -5.81 3.79 1.13
CA LEU A 37 -5.81 2.89 2.28
C LEU A 37 -6.74 3.42 3.37
N ASN A 38 -6.60 4.69 3.76
CA ASN A 38 -7.44 5.32 4.78
C ASN A 38 -8.93 5.29 4.42
N LEU A 39 -9.27 5.53 3.14
CA LEU A 39 -10.64 5.41 2.66
C LEU A 39 -11.18 3.99 2.88
N SER A 40 -10.39 2.98 2.53
CA SER A 40 -10.78 1.57 2.75
C SER A 40 -10.97 1.26 4.24
N MET A 41 -10.10 1.78 5.10
CA MET A 41 -10.25 1.66 6.57
C MET A 41 -11.50 2.36 7.10
N GLU A 42 -11.85 3.53 6.55
CA GLU A 42 -13.07 4.25 6.91
C GLU A 42 -14.32 3.43 6.59
N TYR A 43 -14.38 2.85 5.38
CA TYR A 43 -15.51 2.01 4.96
C TYR A 43 -15.62 0.72 5.79
N LEU A 44 -14.51 0.10 6.17
CA LEU A 44 -14.50 -1.10 7.01
C LEU A 44 -15.01 -0.86 8.44
N LYS A 45 -15.02 0.40 8.92
CA LYS A 45 -15.59 0.77 10.22
C LYS A 45 -17.10 0.99 10.18
N ARG A 46 -17.73 0.92 9.00
CA ARG A 46 -19.16 1.17 8.85
C ARG A 46 -19.95 -0.09 9.17
N ASN A 47 -20.97 0.07 10.01
CA ASN A 47 -21.93 -1.00 10.32
C ASN A 47 -23.04 -1.13 9.26
N THR A 48 -23.19 -0.13 8.40
CA THR A 48 -24.15 -0.11 7.30
C THR A 48 -23.55 0.61 6.09
N PHE A 49 -23.96 0.21 4.89
CA PHE A 49 -23.61 0.88 3.65
C PHE A 49 -24.84 1.59 3.08
N ILE A 50 -24.62 2.58 2.21
CA ILE A 50 -25.71 3.28 1.50
C ILE A 50 -26.53 2.23 0.73
N PRO A 51 -27.87 2.39 0.61
CA PRO A 51 -28.71 1.46 -0.13
C PRO A 51 -28.12 1.12 -1.49
N SER A 52 -27.92 -0.18 -1.72
CA SER A 52 -27.25 -0.74 -2.88
C SER A 52 -27.94 -2.05 -3.25
N THR A 53 -27.78 -2.49 -4.50
CA THR A 53 -28.22 -3.81 -4.94
C THR A 53 -27.37 -4.95 -4.39
N PHE A 54 -26.26 -4.64 -3.72
CA PHE A 54 -25.37 -5.61 -3.10
C PHE A 54 -25.59 -5.64 -1.59
N GLU A 55 -25.63 -6.85 -1.04
CA GLU A 55 -25.70 -7.08 0.40
C GLU A 55 -24.45 -6.57 1.12
N PHE A 56 -24.58 -6.36 2.43
CA PHE A 56 -23.48 -5.86 3.27
C PHE A 56 -22.21 -6.68 3.09
N GLU A 57 -22.32 -8.00 3.00
CA GLU A 57 -21.20 -8.93 2.94
C GLU A 57 -20.33 -8.66 1.70
N LYS A 58 -20.98 -8.33 0.57
CA LYS A 58 -20.29 -8.00 -0.67
C LYS A 58 -19.60 -6.65 -0.60
N HIS A 59 -20.21 -5.64 0.04
CA HIS A 59 -19.56 -4.35 0.30
C HIS A 59 -18.36 -4.52 1.22
N TYR A 60 -18.54 -5.24 2.33
CA TYR A 60 -17.49 -5.47 3.31
C TYR A 60 -16.32 -6.23 2.69
N GLN A 61 -16.60 -7.31 1.94
CA GLN A 61 -15.60 -8.06 1.20
C GLN A 61 -14.83 -7.16 0.24
N TYR A 62 -15.52 -6.35 -0.57
CA TYR A 62 -14.88 -5.42 -1.51
C TYR A 62 -13.91 -4.45 -0.81
N HIS A 63 -14.35 -3.81 0.27
CA HIS A 63 -13.50 -2.89 1.02
C HIS A 63 -12.34 -3.59 1.74
N LEU A 64 -12.54 -4.82 2.20
CA LEU A 64 -11.50 -5.63 2.82
C LEU A 64 -10.41 -6.02 1.80
N GLU A 65 -10.82 -6.45 0.61
CA GLU A 65 -9.90 -6.74 -0.49
C GLU A 65 -9.11 -5.50 -0.90
N HIS A 66 -9.79 -4.36 -1.06
CA HIS A 66 -9.15 -3.08 -1.38
C HIS A 66 -8.18 -2.61 -0.30
N PHE A 67 -8.51 -2.82 0.97
CA PHE A 67 -7.63 -2.50 2.08
C PHE A 67 -6.30 -3.27 1.99
N TYR A 68 -6.34 -4.60 1.85
CA TYR A 68 -5.11 -5.38 1.75
C TYR A 68 -4.30 -5.03 0.49
N LEU A 69 -4.97 -4.85 -0.66
CA LEU A 69 -4.27 -4.46 -1.89
C LEU A 69 -3.62 -3.07 -1.75
N SER A 70 -4.31 -2.12 -1.12
CA SER A 70 -3.79 -0.76 -0.90
C SER A 70 -2.63 -0.74 0.09
N LEU A 71 -2.69 -1.55 1.15
CA LEU A 71 -1.61 -1.66 2.14
C LEU A 71 -0.30 -2.12 1.49
N PHE A 72 -0.32 -3.21 0.71
CA PHE A 72 0.89 -3.68 0.03
C PHE A 72 1.32 -2.74 -1.10
N GLY A 73 0.36 -2.11 -1.80
CA GLY A 73 0.65 -1.09 -2.79
C GLY A 73 1.29 0.18 -2.21
N LEU A 74 1.03 0.50 -0.95
CA LEU A 74 1.69 1.59 -0.22
C LEU A 74 3.16 1.24 0.07
N ILE A 75 3.43 0.02 0.53
CA ILE A 75 4.79 -0.48 0.75
C ILE A 75 5.60 -0.40 -0.55
N ASP A 76 5.05 -0.88 -1.67
CA ASP A 76 5.72 -0.85 -2.97
C ASP A 76 6.08 0.59 -3.41
N ARG A 77 5.23 1.56 -3.06
CA ARG A 77 5.46 3.00 -3.33
C ARG A 77 6.51 3.61 -2.42
N CYS A 78 6.62 3.17 -1.16
CA CYS A 78 7.74 3.55 -0.29
C CYS A 78 9.08 3.13 -0.92
N TYR A 79 9.17 1.88 -1.38
CA TYR A 79 10.37 1.41 -2.10
C TYR A 79 10.61 2.21 -3.38
N SER A 80 9.56 2.53 -4.14
CA SER A 80 9.69 3.31 -5.38
C SER A 80 10.20 4.73 -5.12
N LEU A 81 9.70 5.40 -4.08
CA LEU A 81 10.19 6.70 -3.63
C LEU A 81 11.67 6.64 -3.24
N VAL A 82 12.04 5.64 -2.42
CA VAL A 82 13.44 5.44 -2.03
C VAL A 82 14.32 5.18 -3.23
N GLY A 83 13.91 4.29 -4.13
CA GLY A 83 14.63 3.97 -5.37
C GLY A 83 14.89 5.21 -6.22
N LYS A 84 13.88 6.07 -6.40
CA LYS A 84 14.05 7.33 -7.14
C LYS A 84 14.94 8.32 -6.38
N SER A 85 14.82 8.38 -5.06
CA SER A 85 15.62 9.28 -4.22
C SER A 85 17.12 8.96 -4.30
N ILE A 86 17.48 7.68 -4.41
CA ILE A 86 18.86 7.22 -4.66
C ILE A 86 19.23 7.14 -6.15
N MET A 87 18.46 7.82 -7.02
CA MET A 87 18.71 7.97 -8.46
C MET A 87 18.72 6.67 -9.27
N LEU A 88 17.90 5.68 -8.89
CA LEU A 88 17.69 4.53 -9.77
C LEU A 88 16.80 4.92 -10.96
N PRO A 89 17.06 4.36 -12.15
CA PRO A 89 16.22 4.59 -13.32
C PRO A 89 14.86 3.92 -13.16
N ASP A 90 13.83 4.48 -13.79
CA ASP A 90 12.46 3.93 -13.73
C ASP A 90 12.37 2.50 -14.29
N SER A 91 13.24 2.14 -15.23
CA SER A 91 13.35 0.76 -15.75
C SER A 91 13.73 -0.28 -14.68
N VAL A 92 14.37 0.17 -13.59
CA VAL A 92 14.68 -0.66 -12.41
C VAL A 92 13.57 -0.54 -11.37
N ILE A 93 13.07 0.67 -11.13
CA ILE A 93 12.07 0.95 -10.08
C ILE A 93 10.72 0.30 -10.41
N ASP A 94 10.27 0.34 -11.66
CA ASP A 94 8.92 -0.11 -12.03
C ASP A 94 8.89 -1.61 -12.45
N LYS A 95 10.01 -2.32 -12.34
CA LYS A 95 10.10 -3.75 -12.65
C LYS A 95 9.50 -4.61 -11.53
N ILE A 96 8.84 -5.71 -11.90
CA ILE A 96 8.45 -6.75 -10.92
C ILE A 96 9.70 -7.27 -10.20
N GLY A 97 9.67 -7.27 -8.86
CA GLY A 97 10.83 -7.64 -8.02
C GLY A 97 11.85 -6.51 -7.81
N ASN A 98 11.46 -5.26 -8.09
CA ASN A 98 12.22 -4.05 -7.78
C ASN A 98 12.67 -3.97 -6.31
N ILE A 99 11.85 -4.43 -5.35
CA ILE A 99 12.16 -4.39 -3.92
C ILE A 99 13.52 -5.01 -3.62
N GLN A 100 13.80 -6.21 -4.14
CA GLN A 100 15.08 -6.89 -3.90
C GLN A 100 16.26 -6.12 -4.52
N ILE A 101 16.04 -5.48 -5.66
CA ILE A 101 17.07 -4.68 -6.34
C ILE A 101 17.38 -3.41 -5.54
N ILE A 102 16.35 -2.72 -5.04
CA ILE A 102 16.49 -1.52 -4.21
C ILE A 102 17.18 -1.88 -2.89
N GLU A 103 16.75 -2.95 -2.21
CA GLU A 103 17.41 -3.40 -0.98
C GLU A 103 18.89 -3.74 -1.20
N LYS A 104 19.20 -4.42 -2.31
CA LYS A 104 20.59 -4.74 -2.66
C LYS A 104 21.41 -3.47 -2.87
N ARG A 105 20.87 -2.50 -3.63
CA ARG A 105 21.53 -1.22 -3.88
C ARG A 105 21.79 -0.44 -2.61
N LEU A 106 20.83 -0.42 -1.68
CA LEU A 106 21.00 0.22 -0.37
C LEU A 106 22.06 -0.50 0.47
N ALA A 107 22.11 -1.84 0.42
CA ALA A 107 23.09 -2.63 1.17
C ALA A 107 24.54 -2.46 0.67
N GLU A 108 24.74 -2.09 -0.60
CA GLU A 108 26.06 -1.82 -1.18
C GLU A 108 26.70 -0.52 -0.65
N ASN A 109 25.94 0.36 0.00
CA ASN A 109 26.43 1.64 0.52
C ASN A 109 26.09 1.82 2.01
N GLN A 110 27.11 1.92 2.85
CA GLN A 110 26.96 2.04 4.31
C GLN A 110 26.17 3.28 4.75
N HIS A 111 26.16 4.36 3.95
CA HIS A 111 25.39 5.57 4.24
C HIS A 111 23.87 5.31 4.24
N TYR A 112 23.41 4.27 3.54
CA TYR A 112 21.98 3.94 3.43
C TYR A 112 21.49 2.88 4.42
N PHE A 113 22.32 2.44 5.38
CA PHE A 113 21.96 1.35 6.29
C PHE A 113 20.66 1.62 7.07
N LYS A 114 20.49 2.83 7.62
CA LYS A 114 19.28 3.18 8.37
C LYS A 114 18.03 3.24 7.48
N LEU A 115 18.17 3.69 6.23
CA LEU A 115 17.08 3.71 5.26
C LEU A 115 16.64 2.30 4.86
N LEU A 116 17.61 1.39 4.67
CA LEU A 116 17.35 -0.02 4.44
C LEU A 116 16.63 -0.67 5.63
N ASP A 117 17.06 -0.36 6.85
CA ASP A 117 16.45 -0.87 8.08
C ASP A 117 15.01 -0.37 8.24
N ALA A 118 14.74 0.91 7.95
CA ALA A 118 13.41 1.48 7.95
C ALA A 118 12.46 0.77 6.95
N LEU A 119 12.91 0.52 5.71
CA LEU A 119 12.14 -0.22 4.72
C LEU A 119 11.86 -1.67 5.13
N ARG A 120 12.87 -2.35 5.72
CA ARG A 120 12.71 -3.72 6.22
C ARG A 120 11.76 -3.79 7.41
N THR A 121 11.79 -2.79 8.29
CA THR A 121 10.88 -2.67 9.43
C THR A 121 9.45 -2.52 8.95
N LEU A 122 9.20 -1.58 8.02
CA LEU A 122 7.90 -1.40 7.38
C LEU A 122 7.37 -2.72 6.80
N LYS A 123 8.20 -3.43 6.03
CA LYS A 123 7.83 -4.71 5.41
C LYS A 123 7.57 -5.82 6.43
N SER A 124 8.42 -5.93 7.46
CA SER A 124 8.31 -6.94 8.52
C SER A 124 7.04 -6.79 9.34
N ASN A 125 6.67 -5.54 9.69
CA ASN A 125 5.44 -5.23 10.43
C ASN A 125 4.18 -5.71 9.70
N GLN A 126 4.25 -5.87 8.37
CA GLN A 126 3.12 -6.30 7.53
C GLN A 126 3.23 -7.75 7.02
N GLU A 127 4.30 -8.48 7.37
CA GLU A 127 4.55 -9.85 6.88
C GLU A 127 3.42 -10.82 7.28
N GLY A 128 2.85 -10.65 8.48
CA GLY A 128 1.73 -11.46 8.97
C GLY A 128 0.46 -11.38 8.09
N LEU A 129 0.32 -10.33 7.29
CA LEU A 129 -0.83 -10.11 6.41
C LEU A 129 -0.59 -10.57 4.97
N ARG A 130 0.63 -11.02 4.65
CA ARG A 130 1.03 -11.41 3.30
C ARG A 130 0.26 -12.62 2.79
N ASN A 131 -0.02 -13.58 3.66
CA ASN A 131 -0.82 -14.75 3.32
C ASN A 131 -2.25 -14.34 2.92
N THR A 132 -2.85 -13.43 3.68
CA THR A 132 -4.18 -12.88 3.38
C THR A 132 -4.19 -12.15 2.05
N ARG A 133 -3.19 -11.30 1.78
CA ARG A 133 -3.08 -10.63 0.48
C ARG A 133 -2.92 -11.63 -0.68
N ASN A 134 -2.12 -12.67 -0.52
CA ASN A 134 -1.93 -13.67 -1.58
C ASN A 134 -3.22 -14.42 -1.88
N ALA A 135 -3.99 -14.78 -0.85
CA ALA A 135 -5.31 -15.40 -1.02
C ALA A 135 -6.25 -14.50 -1.83
N ILE A 136 -6.33 -13.21 -1.48
CA ILE A 136 -7.14 -12.21 -2.20
C ILE A 136 -6.67 -12.06 -3.66
N ALA A 137 -5.37 -11.88 -3.89
CA ALA A 137 -4.82 -11.62 -5.22
C ALA A 137 -5.04 -12.79 -6.20
N HIS A 138 -5.07 -14.03 -5.71
CA HIS A 138 -5.23 -15.20 -6.56
C HIS A 138 -6.70 -15.57 -6.84
N LYS A 139 -7.69 -14.85 -6.26
CA LYS A 139 -9.13 -15.21 -6.32
C LYS A 139 -9.42 -16.70 -6.03
N ASN A 140 -8.47 -17.38 -5.40
CA ASN A 140 -8.63 -18.76 -4.99
C ASN A 140 -9.48 -18.67 -3.73
N GLY A 141 -10.76 -19.01 -3.85
CA GLY A 141 -11.66 -19.09 -2.71
C GLY A 141 -11.13 -20.09 -1.69
N VAL A 142 -10.30 -19.61 -0.75
CA VAL A 142 -9.79 -20.34 0.42
C VAL A 142 -9.40 -19.29 1.49
N THR A 143 -10.25 -19.24 2.53
CA THR A 143 -9.91 -19.16 3.95
C THR A 143 -9.21 -17.90 4.47
N ASN A 144 -9.79 -16.71 4.31
CA ASN A 144 -9.69 -15.73 5.40
C ASN A 144 -10.88 -15.99 6.31
N ALA A 145 -10.70 -16.15 7.62
CA ALA A 145 -11.86 -16.32 8.51
C ALA A 145 -12.84 -15.13 8.43
N HIS A 146 -12.42 -13.95 7.93
CA HIS A 146 -13.34 -12.89 7.53
C HIS A 146 -14.21 -13.27 6.32
N ILE A 147 -13.61 -13.82 5.26
CA ILE A 147 -14.33 -14.24 4.04
C ILE A 147 -15.18 -15.49 4.34
N GLU A 148 -14.68 -16.44 5.13
CA GLU A 148 -15.46 -17.59 5.59
C GLU A 148 -16.67 -17.17 6.42
N ALA A 149 -16.51 -16.20 7.34
CA ALA A 149 -17.62 -15.66 8.12
C ALA A 149 -18.69 -15.01 7.21
N LEU A 150 -18.26 -14.29 6.18
CA LEU A 150 -19.13 -13.66 5.19
C LEU A 150 -19.81 -14.68 4.26
N ASP A 151 -19.09 -15.73 3.84
CA ASP A 151 -19.65 -16.82 3.04
C ASP A 151 -20.63 -17.66 3.86
N ILE A 152 -20.36 -17.91 5.15
CA ILE A 152 -21.29 -18.56 6.08
C ILE A 152 -22.56 -17.74 6.24
N LEU A 153 -22.47 -16.41 6.34
CA LEU A 153 -23.64 -15.52 6.38
C LEU A 153 -24.48 -15.65 5.11
N GLY A 154 -23.84 -15.55 3.93
CA GLY A 154 -24.53 -15.67 2.65
C GLY A 154 -25.22 -17.04 2.49
N ILE A 155 -24.52 -18.12 2.81
CA ILE A 155 -25.06 -19.49 2.74
C ILE A 155 -26.19 -19.67 3.78
N ALA A 156 -26.05 -19.18 5.01
CA ALA A 156 -27.09 -19.34 6.03
C ALA A 156 -28.41 -18.67 5.61
N LEU A 157 -28.35 -17.53 4.92
CA LEU A 157 -29.52 -16.85 4.37
C LEU A 157 -30.16 -17.63 3.21
N ASP A 158 -29.36 -18.21 2.32
CA ASP A 158 -29.85 -18.99 1.18
C ASP A 158 -30.49 -20.34 1.59
N TYR A 159 -30.04 -20.93 2.70
CA TYR A 159 -30.49 -22.25 3.19
C TYR A 159 -31.40 -22.16 4.43
N LYS A 160 -32.04 -21.00 4.65
CA LYS A 160 -32.89 -20.70 5.82
C LYS A 160 -33.91 -21.81 6.14
N SER A 161 -34.44 -22.47 5.10
CA SER A 161 -35.44 -23.55 5.19
C SER A 161 -34.94 -24.87 5.79
N TYR A 162 -33.62 -25.06 5.93
CA TYR A 162 -33.04 -26.30 6.45
C TYR A 162 -32.71 -26.24 7.95
N PHE A 163 -32.88 -25.09 8.58
CA PHE A 163 -32.61 -24.92 10.00
C PHE A 163 -33.83 -25.30 10.85
N PRO A 164 -33.62 -25.77 12.10
CA PRO A 164 -34.72 -26.12 13.00
C PRO A 164 -35.68 -24.95 13.23
N GLU A 165 -36.97 -25.26 13.42
CA GLU A 165 -37.95 -24.28 13.91
C GLU A 165 -37.46 -23.63 15.21
N GLY A 166 -37.41 -22.29 15.24
CA GLY A 166 -36.90 -21.51 16.37
C GLY A 166 -35.43 -21.09 16.29
N PHE A 167 -34.71 -21.42 15.20
CA PHE A 167 -33.39 -20.84 14.95
C PHE A 167 -33.49 -19.34 14.64
N ASP A 168 -32.82 -18.53 15.46
CA ASP A 168 -32.80 -17.07 15.36
C ASP A 168 -31.66 -16.61 14.43
N PHE A 169 -32.00 -16.41 13.16
CA PHE A 169 -31.05 -15.98 12.14
C PHE A 169 -30.52 -14.58 12.40
N ASP A 170 -31.36 -13.67 12.90
CA ASP A 170 -30.99 -12.28 13.12
C ASP A 170 -29.91 -12.21 14.21
N LYS A 171 -30.05 -13.00 15.27
CA LYS A 171 -29.04 -13.14 16.33
C LYS A 171 -27.76 -13.81 15.84
N ALA A 172 -27.85 -14.84 15.01
CA ALA A 172 -26.68 -15.50 14.44
C ALA A 172 -25.88 -14.52 13.55
N GLU A 173 -26.59 -13.75 12.73
CA GLU A 173 -26.02 -12.72 11.88
C GLU A 173 -25.31 -11.63 12.68
N GLU A 174 -25.95 -11.13 13.73
CA GLU A 174 -25.38 -10.13 14.64
C GLU A 174 -24.05 -10.61 15.26
N ILE A 175 -24.01 -11.86 15.74
CA ILE A 175 -22.80 -12.44 16.35
C ILE A 175 -21.65 -12.48 15.33
N ILE A 176 -21.93 -12.91 14.10
CA ILE A 176 -20.90 -13.01 13.06
C ILE A 176 -20.39 -11.62 12.68
N ARG A 177 -21.29 -10.65 12.45
CA ARG A 177 -20.94 -9.25 12.14
C ARG A 177 -20.09 -8.60 13.23
N ASN A 178 -20.45 -8.82 14.50
CA ASN A 178 -19.70 -8.30 15.64
C ASN A 178 -18.29 -8.93 15.73
N GLY A 179 -18.20 -10.25 15.55
CA GLY A 179 -16.90 -10.95 15.52
C GLY A 179 -15.99 -10.47 14.39
N LEU A 180 -16.56 -10.27 13.20
CA LEU A 180 -15.88 -9.74 12.02
C LEU A 180 -15.34 -8.33 12.28
N SER A 181 -16.20 -7.44 12.74
CA SER A 181 -15.86 -6.04 13.01
C SER A 181 -14.78 -5.92 14.08
N ALA A 182 -14.88 -6.70 15.17
CA ALA A 182 -13.89 -6.70 16.25
C ALA A 182 -12.51 -7.21 15.79
N ARG A 183 -12.47 -8.18 14.88
CA ARG A 183 -11.21 -8.67 14.31
C ARG A 183 -10.60 -7.65 13.35
N THR A 184 -11.40 -7.10 12.45
CA THR A 184 -10.95 -6.08 11.50
C THR A 184 -10.41 -4.85 12.24
N GLU A 185 -11.12 -4.34 13.25
CA GLU A 185 -10.67 -3.18 14.02
C GLU A 185 -9.29 -3.39 14.66
N LYS A 186 -8.99 -4.58 15.19
CA LYS A 186 -7.65 -4.92 15.71
C LYS A 186 -6.56 -4.86 14.65
N GLU A 187 -6.83 -5.37 13.45
CA GLU A 187 -5.88 -5.30 12.33
C GLU A 187 -5.69 -3.85 11.85
N LEU A 188 -6.78 -3.09 11.76
CA LEU A 188 -6.76 -1.67 11.40
C LEU A 188 -5.95 -0.83 12.41
N GLU A 189 -6.13 -1.07 13.70
CA GLU A 189 -5.43 -0.36 14.77
C GLU A 189 -3.92 -0.67 14.76
N LEU A 190 -3.56 -1.95 14.60
CA LEU A 190 -2.16 -2.36 14.48
C LEU A 190 -1.46 -1.65 13.32
N ILE A 191 -2.10 -1.61 12.15
CA ILE A 191 -1.58 -0.92 10.97
C ILE A 191 -1.50 0.58 11.21
N ARG A 192 -2.54 1.21 11.75
CA ARG A 192 -2.54 2.65 12.02
C ARG A 192 -1.38 3.05 12.94
N ASN A 193 -1.14 2.26 13.98
CA ASN A 193 -0.12 2.55 14.99
C ASN A 193 1.32 2.37 14.48
N THR A 194 1.53 1.48 13.51
CA THR A 194 2.88 1.17 13.01
C THR A 194 3.20 1.90 11.71
N LEU A 195 2.26 1.97 10.78
CA LEU A 195 2.48 2.42 9.41
C LEU A 195 2.92 3.88 9.31
N VAL A 196 2.31 4.77 10.08
CA VAL A 196 2.66 6.20 10.06
C VAL A 196 4.10 6.38 10.55
N LEU A 197 4.45 5.76 11.67
CA LEU A 197 5.81 5.80 12.23
C LEU A 197 6.83 5.19 11.27
N ASP A 198 6.49 4.08 10.62
CA ASP A 198 7.37 3.43 9.63
C ASP A 198 7.62 4.34 8.43
N ILE A 199 6.60 5.01 7.91
CA ILE A 199 6.70 5.94 6.78
C ILE A 199 7.49 7.19 7.19
N GLU A 200 7.19 7.78 8.35
CA GLU A 200 7.96 8.91 8.89
C GLU A 200 9.43 8.55 9.07
N ASN A 201 9.73 7.35 9.57
CA ASN A 201 11.11 6.88 9.70
C ASN A 201 11.81 6.78 8.33
N ILE A 202 11.11 6.36 7.27
CA ILE A 202 11.66 6.39 5.90
C ILE A 202 11.97 7.83 5.47
N PHE A 203 11.05 8.77 5.65
CA PHE A 203 11.26 10.18 5.28
C PHE A 203 12.42 10.81 6.05
N ASN A 204 12.53 10.58 7.36
CA ASN A 204 13.64 11.08 8.18
C ASN A 204 14.99 10.54 7.68
N ASN A 205 15.03 9.30 7.18
CA ASN A 205 16.25 8.71 6.61
C ASN A 205 16.48 9.07 5.13
N LEU A 206 15.56 9.79 4.48
CA LEU A 206 15.76 10.40 3.17
C LEU A 206 16.21 11.86 3.27
N GLU A 207 16.02 12.50 4.43
CA GLU A 207 16.32 13.91 4.65
C GLU A 207 17.77 14.28 4.27
N PHE A 208 18.75 13.45 4.65
CA PHE A 208 20.15 13.73 4.32
C PHE A 208 20.39 13.76 2.81
N ILE A 209 19.72 12.90 2.04
CA ILE A 209 19.82 12.88 0.58
C ILE A 209 19.30 14.21 0.03
N TYR A 210 18.14 14.66 0.51
CA TYR A 210 17.52 15.88 0.02
C TYR A 210 18.27 17.15 0.45
N ASN A 211 18.86 17.15 1.65
CA ASN A 211 19.70 18.25 2.13
C ASN A 211 21.03 18.30 1.37
N GLU A 212 21.55 17.15 0.93
CA GLU A 212 22.75 17.06 0.11
C GLU A 212 22.50 17.44 -1.36
N VAL A 213 21.27 17.38 -1.90
CA VAL A 213 20.92 17.80 -3.29
C VAL A 213 21.38 19.22 -3.62
N GLY A 214 21.56 20.09 -2.62
CA GLY A 214 22.19 21.41 -2.80
C GLY A 214 23.69 21.37 -3.15
N ASN A 215 24.39 20.32 -2.70
CA ASN A 215 25.84 20.11 -2.71
C ASN A 215 26.33 18.95 -3.61
N ILE A 216 25.45 18.27 -4.35
CA ILE A 216 25.86 17.10 -5.15
C ILE A 216 26.68 17.54 -6.38
N GLU A 217 28.01 17.56 -6.24
CA GLU A 217 28.97 17.62 -7.36
C GLU A 217 28.87 16.35 -8.25
N LEU A 218 28.41 15.21 -7.70
CA LEU A 218 28.16 13.97 -8.44
C LEU A 218 27.10 14.09 -9.55
N MET A 219 26.27 15.14 -9.58
CA MET A 219 25.30 15.38 -10.65
C MET A 219 25.96 15.91 -11.93
N ASP A 220 27.16 16.49 -11.85
CA ASP A 220 27.90 17.00 -13.00
C ASP A 220 28.76 15.91 -13.67
N GLU A 221 28.98 14.78 -13.00
CA GLU A 221 29.82 13.68 -13.50
C GLU A 221 29.06 12.53 -14.17
N ILE A 222 27.73 12.45 -14.01
CA ILE A 222 26.91 11.44 -14.69
C ILE A 222 26.59 11.93 -16.10
N LYS A 223 27.54 11.75 -17.03
CA LYS A 223 27.24 11.75 -18.47
C LYS A 223 26.43 10.51 -18.80
N TYR A 224 25.14 10.67 -19.07
CA TYR A 224 24.39 9.68 -19.82
C TYR A 224 24.87 9.74 -21.28
N GLU A 225 25.70 8.78 -21.68
CA GLU A 225 25.86 8.47 -23.09
C GLU A 225 24.54 7.82 -23.58
N TYR A 226 23.87 8.50 -24.51
CA TYR A 226 22.70 7.99 -25.21
C TYR A 226 23.12 7.19 -26.44
#